data_AF-D6SN86-F1
#
_entry.id   AF-D6SN86-F1
#
_cell.length_a   1.000
_cell.length_b   1.000
_cell.length_c   1.000
_cell.angle_alpha   90.00
_cell.angle_beta   90.00
_cell.angle_gamma   90.00
#
_symmetry.space_group_name_H-M   'P 1'
#
loop_
_entity.id
_entity.type
_entity.pdbx_description
1 polymer ?
#
loop_
_entity_poly.entity_id
_entity_poly.type
_entity_poly.pdbx_seq_one_letter_code
_entity_poly.pdbx_strand_id
1 'polypeptide(L)'
;MFGFLKKKLLSKSAYSEKELISAILKQISDKKLKSLLRIYRKGKLDPKRFRSAMVLYNRATYLEDLLGTKANATFLEDSRFKEAYQAAASVSTWGRDIRWRVYNLIKFAGVALRLEGEFVECGVDRGGMSLALLTYYPEDLPYRRFWLFDTFQGLVYEQMNEMEREKSPFLKERNKDRYPPIYEEVCRTFSGYENINIIPGMVPETLEQFSGQKVAFLHIDMNVAYPEVKALEFFWPYLVPGGVVVLDDYGFPLHTEQKHAMDACVSRLGTDIILQPTGQGLIIK
;
A
#
# COMPACT_ATOMS: atom_id res chain seq x y z
N MET A 1 -2.32 28.66 14.80
CA MET A 1 -3.79 28.63 14.56
C MET A 1 -4.60 28.32 15.82
N PHE A 2 -4.37 27.19 16.52
CA PHE A 2 -5.05 26.87 17.79
C PHE A 2 -4.82 27.90 18.89
N GLY A 3 -3.62 28.44 19.06
CA GLY A 3 -3.34 29.48 20.08
C GLY A 3 -4.09 30.79 19.84
N PHE A 4 -4.28 31.18 18.57
CA PHE A 4 -4.98 32.42 18.20
C PHE A 4 -6.50 32.27 18.33
N LEU A 5 -7.06 31.15 17.90
CA LEU A 5 -8.48 30.80 18.10
C LEU A 5 -8.82 30.61 19.58
N LYS A 6 -7.93 29.96 20.36
CA LYS A 6 -8.10 29.79 21.81
C LYS A 6 -8.12 31.14 22.52
N LYS A 7 -7.25 32.11 22.15
CA LYS A 7 -7.25 33.46 22.74
C LYS A 7 -8.50 34.27 22.39
N LYS A 8 -9.03 34.14 21.16
CA LYS A 8 -10.24 34.85 20.72
C LYS A 8 -11.52 34.27 21.32
N LEU A 9 -11.59 32.95 21.53
CA LEU A 9 -12.76 32.24 22.05
C LEU A 9 -12.79 32.12 23.59
N LEU A 10 -11.65 32.11 24.27
CA LEU A 10 -11.59 32.10 25.76
C LEU A 10 -11.96 33.45 26.40
N SER A 11 -12.12 34.53 25.61
CA SER A 11 -12.64 35.82 26.10
C SER A 11 -14.15 35.78 26.41
N LYS A 12 -14.84 34.68 26.08
CA LYS A 12 -16.26 34.45 26.39
C LYS A 12 -16.41 33.15 27.18
N SER A 13 -16.77 33.28 28.45
CA SER A 13 -17.02 32.19 29.40
C SER A 13 -18.33 31.43 29.11
N ALA A 14 -18.50 30.79 27.94
CA ALA A 14 -19.74 30.05 27.65
C ALA A 14 -19.68 29.07 26.46
N TYR A 15 -18.52 28.48 26.13
CA TYR A 15 -18.50 27.43 25.12
C TYR A 15 -17.97 26.12 25.70
N SER A 16 -18.82 25.10 25.68
CA SER A 16 -18.38 23.72 25.84
C SER A 16 -17.37 23.36 24.75
N GLU A 17 -16.50 22.39 25.03
CA GLU A 17 -15.50 21.91 24.07
C GLU A 17 -16.13 21.51 22.71
N LYS A 18 -17.36 20.98 22.73
CA LYS A 18 -18.12 20.59 21.53
C LYS A 18 -18.60 21.80 20.70
N GLU A 19 -18.97 22.90 21.35
CA GLU A 19 -19.37 24.14 20.66
C GLU A 19 -18.17 24.82 20.02
N LEU A 20 -17.03 24.84 20.73
CA LEU A 20 -15.77 25.33 20.20
C LEU A 20 -15.35 24.56 18.94
N ILE A 21 -15.43 23.23 18.98
CA ILE A 21 -15.13 22.37 17.83
C ILE A 21 -16.10 22.64 16.67
N SER A 22 -17.39 22.87 16.96
CA SER A 22 -18.38 23.15 15.92
C SER A 22 -18.14 24.50 15.24
N ALA A 23 -17.67 25.51 15.96
CA ALA A 23 -17.24 26.78 15.38
C ALA A 23 -15.97 26.62 14.54
N ILE A 24 -14.98 25.88 15.03
CA ILE A 24 -13.71 25.59 14.34
C ILE A 24 -13.96 24.80 13.04
N LEU A 25 -14.85 23.80 13.05
CA LEU A 25 -15.19 22.98 11.87
C LEU A 25 -15.73 23.81 10.69
N LYS A 26 -16.39 24.94 10.97
CA LYS A 26 -16.90 25.86 9.93
C LYS A 26 -15.80 26.71 9.28
N GLN A 27 -14.66 26.88 9.95
CA GLN A 27 -13.60 27.81 9.53
C GLN A 27 -12.35 27.13 8.98
N ILE A 28 -12.13 25.85 9.27
CA ILE A 28 -11.00 25.08 8.73
C ILE A 28 -11.28 24.71 7.26
N SER A 29 -10.27 24.68 6.39
CA SER A 29 -10.36 24.10 5.04
C SER A 29 -9.80 22.68 4.98
N ASP A 30 -8.78 22.37 5.79
CA ASP A 30 -8.11 21.07 5.85
C ASP A 30 -9.10 19.92 6.16
N LYS A 31 -9.19 18.98 5.21
CA LYS A 31 -10.08 17.82 5.28
C LYS A 31 -9.68 16.82 6.37
N LYS A 32 -8.37 16.59 6.58
CA LYS A 32 -7.84 15.65 7.59
C LYS A 32 -8.16 16.15 9.00
N LEU A 33 -7.90 17.43 9.26
CA LEU A 33 -8.21 18.07 10.55
C LEU A 33 -9.72 18.12 10.81
N LYS A 34 -10.52 18.45 9.78
CA LYS A 34 -11.99 18.37 9.87
C LYS A 34 -12.49 16.97 10.24
N SER A 35 -11.92 15.93 9.64
CA SER A 35 -12.28 14.55 9.94
C SER A 35 -11.97 14.18 11.39
N LEU A 36 -10.74 14.47 11.85
CA LEU A 36 -10.31 14.22 13.23
C LEU A 36 -11.22 14.91 14.26
N LEU A 37 -11.54 16.19 14.04
CA LEU A 37 -12.44 16.96 14.88
C LEU A 37 -13.88 16.40 14.90
N ARG A 38 -14.37 15.88 13.78
CA ARG A 38 -15.70 15.23 13.70
C ARG A 38 -15.75 13.93 14.51
N ILE A 39 -14.70 13.09 14.43
CA ILE A 39 -14.62 11.83 15.16
C ILE A 39 -14.60 12.10 16.67
N TYR A 40 -13.75 13.04 17.11
CA TYR A 40 -13.68 13.44 18.51
C TYR A 40 -15.01 14.04 19.01
N ARG A 41 -15.65 14.94 18.24
CA ARG A 41 -16.96 15.50 18.58
C ARG A 41 -18.04 14.43 18.77
N LYS A 42 -17.98 13.35 17.97
CA LYS A 42 -18.90 12.19 18.06
C LYS A 42 -18.58 11.24 19.22
N GLY A 43 -17.56 11.54 20.05
CA GLY A 43 -17.14 10.68 21.16
C GLY A 43 -16.44 9.39 20.72
N LYS A 44 -16.08 9.29 19.44
CA LYS A 44 -15.44 8.08 18.86
C LYS A 44 -13.91 8.06 19.03
N LEU A 45 -13.34 9.11 19.63
CA LEU A 45 -11.93 9.22 19.96
C LEU A 45 -11.81 9.72 21.39
N ASP A 46 -11.06 9.05 22.24
CA ASP A 46 -10.89 9.50 23.61
C ASP A 46 -10.03 10.78 23.68
N PRO A 47 -10.15 11.59 24.74
CA PRO A 47 -9.42 12.85 24.86
C PRO A 47 -7.89 12.72 24.89
N LYS A 48 -7.32 11.57 25.29
CA LYS A 48 -5.87 11.34 25.27
C LYS A 48 -5.41 11.08 23.84
N ARG A 49 -6.09 10.19 23.11
CA ARG A 49 -5.81 9.93 21.69
C ARG A 49 -6.03 11.17 20.82
N PHE A 50 -7.08 11.96 21.10
CA PHE A 50 -7.30 13.23 20.39
C PHE A 50 -6.16 14.22 20.62
N ARG A 51 -5.69 14.39 21.87
CA ARG A 51 -4.53 15.24 22.17
C ARG A 51 -3.27 14.77 21.45
N SER A 52 -2.97 13.47 21.47
CA SER A 52 -1.83 12.90 20.74
C SER A 52 -1.94 13.11 19.23
N ALA A 53 -3.13 12.87 18.65
CA ALA A 53 -3.38 13.09 17.23
C ALA A 53 -3.23 14.57 16.84
N MET A 54 -3.68 15.50 17.69
CA MET A 54 -3.50 16.94 17.48
C MET A 54 -2.03 17.36 17.59
N VAL A 55 -1.26 16.76 18.50
CA VAL A 55 0.20 17.00 18.60
C VAL A 55 0.91 16.47 17.36
N LEU A 56 0.54 15.27 16.90
CA LEU A 56 1.10 14.67 15.69
C LEU A 56 0.74 15.51 14.47
N TYR A 57 -0.53 15.80 14.25
CA TYR A 57 -1.00 16.62 13.12
C TYR A 57 -0.29 17.98 13.04
N ASN A 58 -0.07 18.66 14.16
CA ASN A 58 0.58 19.99 14.15
C ASN A 58 2.10 19.95 13.99
N ARG A 59 2.76 18.82 14.26
CA ARG A 59 4.22 18.72 14.32
C ARG A 59 4.81 17.69 13.36
N ALA A 60 3.96 16.94 12.67
CA ALA A 60 4.39 15.95 11.73
C ALA A 60 4.99 16.61 10.49
N THR A 61 6.12 16.09 10.08
CA THR A 61 6.78 16.36 8.79
C THR A 61 6.20 15.47 7.70
N TYR A 62 5.52 14.38 8.06
CA TYR A 62 4.81 13.47 7.17
C TYR A 62 3.52 12.96 7.81
N LEU A 63 2.42 12.96 7.06
CA LEU A 63 1.13 12.43 7.50
C LEU A 63 0.30 11.94 6.31
N GLU A 64 0.51 10.70 5.89
CA GLU A 64 -0.24 10.02 4.84
C GLU A 64 -0.33 8.53 5.18
N ASP A 65 -1.28 7.82 4.55
CA ASP A 65 -1.34 6.35 4.52
C ASP A 65 -0.88 5.60 5.79
N LEU A 66 -1.68 5.68 6.85
CA LEU A 66 -1.44 5.04 8.15
C LEU A 66 -0.20 5.54 8.93
N LEU A 67 0.64 6.39 8.35
CA LEU A 67 1.88 6.88 8.96
C LEU A 67 1.83 8.39 9.23
N GLY A 68 2.05 8.75 10.50
CA GLY A 68 2.37 10.11 10.91
C GLY A 68 3.69 10.13 11.68
N THR A 69 4.65 10.94 11.23
CA THR A 69 5.97 11.04 11.87
C THR A 69 6.51 12.46 11.88
N LYS A 70 7.46 12.73 12.78
CA LYS A 70 8.28 13.96 12.80
C LYS A 70 9.65 13.76 12.14
N ALA A 71 9.96 12.54 11.72
CA ALA A 71 11.17 12.27 10.96
C ALA A 71 11.07 12.96 9.60
N ASN A 72 12.16 13.59 9.16
CA ASN A 72 12.15 14.30 7.88
C ASN A 72 11.98 13.29 6.73
N ALA A 73 10.89 13.41 5.98
CA ALA A 73 10.62 12.64 4.78
C ALA A 73 11.31 13.28 3.56
N THR A 74 12.63 13.45 3.61
CA THR A 74 13.39 14.18 2.58
C THR A 74 13.32 13.54 1.19
N PHE A 75 12.96 12.25 1.12
CA PHE A 75 12.67 11.58 -0.15
C PHE A 75 11.51 12.23 -0.92
N LEU A 76 10.63 12.98 -0.25
CA LEU A 76 9.59 13.77 -0.92
C LEU A 76 10.16 14.91 -1.75
N GLU A 77 11.42 15.29 -1.54
CA GLU A 77 12.11 16.34 -2.30
C GLU A 77 12.87 15.78 -3.51
N ASP A 78 13.23 14.49 -3.49
CA ASP A 78 13.93 13.76 -4.57
C ASP A 78 13.11 13.80 -5.87
N SER A 79 13.70 14.37 -6.92
CA SER A 79 13.05 14.52 -8.23
C SER A 79 12.74 13.17 -8.87
N ARG A 80 13.63 12.17 -8.73
CA ARG A 80 13.39 10.81 -9.25
C ARG A 80 12.19 10.17 -8.56
N PHE A 81 12.08 10.36 -7.25
CA PHE A 81 10.95 9.83 -6.49
C PHE A 81 9.64 10.51 -6.90
N LYS A 82 9.64 11.85 -7.04
CA LYS A 82 8.46 12.60 -7.49
C LYS A 82 7.98 12.12 -8.86
N GLU A 83 8.90 11.96 -9.80
CA GLU A 83 8.59 11.49 -11.16
C GLU A 83 8.02 10.07 -11.14
N ALA A 84 8.69 9.14 -10.45
CA ALA A 84 8.23 7.76 -10.31
C ALA A 84 6.84 7.66 -9.65
N TYR A 85 6.63 8.40 -8.55
CA TYR A 85 5.34 8.43 -7.88
C TYR A 85 4.26 9.06 -8.75
N GLN A 86 4.57 10.12 -9.51
CA GLN A 86 3.61 10.77 -10.39
C GLN A 86 3.22 9.86 -11.57
N ALA A 87 4.18 9.15 -12.17
CA ALA A 87 3.92 8.16 -13.21
C ALA A 87 2.99 7.06 -12.69
N ALA A 88 3.32 6.47 -11.54
CA ALA A 88 2.49 5.46 -10.87
C ALA A 88 1.08 5.97 -10.53
N ALA A 89 0.98 7.14 -9.90
CA ALA A 89 -0.30 7.73 -9.51
C ALA A 89 -1.17 8.12 -10.72
N SER A 90 -0.58 8.35 -11.90
CA SER A 90 -1.32 8.70 -13.11
C SER A 90 -2.13 7.54 -13.68
N VAL A 91 -1.70 6.30 -13.39
CA VAL A 91 -2.40 5.08 -13.82
C VAL A 91 -3.19 4.43 -12.67
N SER A 92 -2.80 4.65 -11.42
CA SER A 92 -3.42 3.98 -10.28
C SER A 92 -4.69 4.64 -9.73
N THR A 93 -5.50 3.84 -9.03
CA THR A 93 -6.73 4.30 -8.36
C THR A 93 -6.65 4.20 -6.83
N TRP A 94 -5.51 4.53 -6.23
CA TRP A 94 -5.25 4.37 -4.79
C TRP A 94 -6.23 5.11 -3.86
N GLY A 95 -6.88 6.18 -4.35
CA GLY A 95 -7.87 6.96 -3.59
C GLY A 95 -7.29 7.78 -2.42
N ARG A 96 -5.98 7.70 -2.19
CA ARG A 96 -5.20 8.48 -1.23
C ARG A 96 -3.72 8.50 -1.62
N ASP A 97 -2.96 9.38 -0.99
CA ASP A 97 -1.50 9.37 -1.14
C ASP A 97 -0.89 8.24 -0.32
N ILE A 98 -0.02 7.44 -0.95
CA ILE A 98 0.67 6.28 -0.37
C ILE A 98 2.20 6.39 -0.52
N ARG A 99 2.74 7.62 -0.52
CA ARG A 99 4.12 7.91 -0.93
C ARG A 99 5.17 7.09 -0.19
N TRP A 100 5.01 6.88 1.12
CA TRP A 100 5.99 6.10 1.88
C TRP A 100 5.97 4.61 1.51
N ARG A 101 4.81 4.02 1.18
CA ARG A 101 4.74 2.64 0.67
C ARG A 101 5.48 2.48 -0.65
N VAL A 102 5.26 3.41 -1.58
CA VAL A 102 5.96 3.44 -2.88
C VAL A 102 7.46 3.67 -2.68
N TYR A 103 7.84 4.55 -1.74
CA TYR A 103 9.24 4.77 -1.39
C TYR A 103 9.91 3.49 -0.87
N ASN A 104 9.26 2.79 0.07
CA ASN A 104 9.76 1.52 0.60
C ASN A 104 9.94 0.49 -0.52
N LEU A 105 8.91 0.32 -1.36
CA LEU A 105 8.96 -0.58 -2.52
C LEU A 105 10.17 -0.27 -3.41
N ILE A 106 10.35 1.00 -3.80
CA ILE A 106 11.49 1.46 -4.60
C ILE A 106 12.83 1.12 -3.93
N LYS A 107 12.97 1.41 -2.62
CA LYS A 107 14.25 1.17 -1.94
C LYS A 107 14.56 -0.31 -1.77
N PHE A 108 13.56 -1.15 -1.52
CA PHE A 108 13.71 -2.59 -1.43
C PHE A 108 14.00 -3.23 -2.80
N ALA A 109 13.34 -2.78 -3.86
CA ALA A 109 13.68 -3.11 -5.24
C ALA A 109 15.14 -2.74 -5.57
N GLY A 110 15.60 -1.57 -5.12
CA GLY A 110 16.99 -1.14 -5.29
C GLY A 110 18.03 -2.02 -4.61
N VAL A 111 17.67 -2.70 -3.51
CA VAL A 111 18.53 -3.75 -2.91
C VAL A 111 18.58 -4.97 -3.83
N ALA A 112 17.42 -5.41 -4.33
CA ALA A 112 17.31 -6.56 -5.23
C ALA A 112 18.00 -6.37 -6.59
N LEU A 113 18.21 -5.13 -7.04
CA LEU A 113 19.00 -4.82 -8.24
C LEU A 113 20.45 -5.34 -8.18
N ARG A 114 20.98 -5.60 -6.99
CA ARG A 114 22.34 -6.15 -6.81
C ARG A 114 22.39 -7.68 -6.89
N LEU A 115 21.23 -8.31 -7.00
CA LEU A 115 21.08 -9.76 -7.03
C LEU A 115 20.75 -10.22 -8.44
N GLU A 116 21.11 -11.44 -8.80
CA GLU A 116 20.61 -12.05 -10.03
C GLU A 116 19.15 -12.43 -9.87
N GLY A 117 18.35 -12.20 -10.91
CA GLY A 117 16.96 -12.63 -10.93
C GLY A 117 15.98 -11.57 -11.41
N GLU A 118 14.76 -12.03 -11.58
CA GLU A 118 13.66 -11.29 -12.18
C GLU A 118 12.80 -10.63 -11.10
N PHE A 119 11.92 -9.75 -11.56
CA PHE A 119 10.98 -9.02 -10.71
C PHE A 119 9.59 -9.60 -10.93
N VAL A 120 8.88 -9.84 -9.84
CA VAL A 120 7.54 -10.44 -9.87
C VAL A 120 6.60 -9.58 -9.06
N GLU A 121 5.42 -9.34 -9.61
CA GLU A 121 4.30 -8.70 -8.92
C GLU A 121 3.06 -9.60 -9.02
N CYS A 122 2.46 -9.92 -7.87
CA CYS A 122 1.21 -10.64 -7.78
C CYS A 122 0.16 -9.71 -7.16
N GLY A 123 -0.87 -9.35 -7.94
CA GLY A 123 -1.74 -8.22 -7.64
C GLY A 123 -1.13 -6.93 -8.18
N VAL A 124 -1.51 -6.60 -9.41
CA VAL A 124 -0.92 -5.54 -10.26
C VAL A 124 -1.84 -4.33 -10.33
N ASP A 125 -3.17 -4.53 -10.32
CA ASP A 125 -4.16 -3.51 -10.71
C ASP A 125 -3.71 -2.82 -12.03
N ARG A 126 -3.59 -1.49 -12.05
CA ARG A 126 -3.17 -0.73 -13.24
C ARG A 126 -1.65 -0.64 -13.41
N GLY A 127 -0.88 -1.42 -12.64
CA GLY A 127 0.57 -1.53 -12.76
C GLY A 127 1.36 -0.36 -12.16
N GLY A 128 0.75 0.45 -11.30
CA GLY A 128 1.41 1.65 -10.77
C GLY A 128 2.69 1.36 -10.00
N MET A 129 2.74 0.27 -9.21
CA MET A 129 3.92 -0.11 -8.45
C MET A 129 5.08 -0.51 -9.36
N SER A 130 4.85 -1.42 -10.31
CA SER A 130 5.85 -1.77 -11.34
C SER A 130 6.29 -0.56 -12.18
N LEU A 131 5.36 0.33 -12.56
CA LEU A 131 5.69 1.57 -13.28
C LEU A 131 6.54 2.53 -12.42
N ALA A 132 6.29 2.60 -11.11
CA ALA A 132 7.13 3.38 -10.19
C ALA A 132 8.57 2.86 -10.21
N LEU A 133 8.76 1.54 -10.18
CA LEU A 133 10.09 0.93 -10.22
C LEU A 133 10.80 1.25 -11.54
N LEU A 134 10.15 0.96 -12.68
CA LEU A 134 10.71 1.21 -14.02
C LEU A 134 11.09 2.68 -14.22
N THR A 135 10.22 3.60 -13.78
CA THR A 135 10.48 5.05 -13.84
C THR A 135 11.63 5.47 -12.91
N TYR A 136 11.72 4.87 -11.71
CA TYR A 136 12.78 5.24 -10.76
C TYR A 136 14.15 4.69 -11.19
N TYR A 137 14.23 3.51 -11.80
CA TYR A 137 15.48 2.85 -12.23
C TYR A 137 15.53 2.60 -13.75
N PRO A 138 15.56 3.66 -14.58
CA PRO A 138 15.43 3.55 -16.03
C PRO A 138 16.65 2.92 -16.72
N GLU A 139 17.81 2.86 -16.04
CA GLU A 139 19.03 2.26 -16.59
C GLU A 139 19.16 0.76 -16.24
N ASP A 140 18.57 0.34 -15.12
CA ASP A 140 18.76 -1.02 -14.58
C ASP A 140 17.63 -1.96 -14.97
N LEU A 141 16.39 -1.50 -14.90
CA LEU A 141 15.20 -2.36 -14.98
C LEU A 141 14.74 -2.74 -16.39
N PRO A 142 14.93 -1.94 -17.46
CA PRO A 142 14.55 -2.37 -18.81
C PRO A 142 15.20 -3.69 -19.28
N TYR A 143 16.31 -4.10 -18.65
CA TYR A 143 17.02 -5.34 -18.97
C TYR A 143 16.61 -6.52 -18.08
N ARG A 144 15.79 -6.31 -17.06
CA ARG A 144 15.29 -7.37 -16.17
C ARG A 144 13.87 -7.73 -16.54
N ARG A 145 13.57 -9.03 -16.63
CA ARG A 145 12.18 -9.46 -16.87
C ARG A 145 11.31 -9.14 -15.66
N PHE A 146 10.12 -8.62 -15.94
CA PHE A 146 9.03 -8.51 -14.99
C PHE A 146 7.94 -9.52 -15.31
N TRP A 147 7.33 -10.06 -14.26
CA TRP A 147 6.15 -10.92 -14.36
C TRP A 147 5.02 -10.33 -13.54
N LEU A 148 3.94 -9.95 -14.22
CA LEU A 148 2.81 -9.25 -13.63
C LEU A 148 1.59 -10.18 -13.63
N PHE A 149 1.31 -10.79 -12.48
CA PHE A 149 0.20 -11.73 -12.28
C PHE A 149 -1.01 -11.02 -11.67
N ASP A 150 -2.13 -10.98 -12.39
CA ASP A 150 -3.38 -10.43 -11.90
C ASP A 150 -4.57 -11.00 -12.68
N THR A 151 -5.75 -10.99 -12.09
CA THR A 151 -6.99 -11.33 -12.82
C THR A 151 -7.33 -10.28 -13.87
N PHE A 152 -6.87 -9.05 -13.67
CA PHE A 152 -7.24 -7.81 -14.35
C PHE A 152 -8.77 -7.57 -14.40
N GLN A 153 -9.48 -8.23 -13.47
CA GLN A 153 -10.94 -8.27 -13.36
C GLN A 153 -11.39 -8.17 -11.89
N GLY A 154 -10.47 -7.80 -10.99
CA GLY A 154 -10.71 -7.62 -9.58
C GLY A 154 -10.60 -8.89 -8.73
N LEU A 155 -11.05 -8.77 -7.49
CA LEU A 155 -10.89 -9.82 -6.49
C LEU A 155 -11.82 -11.01 -6.78
N VAL A 156 -11.33 -12.22 -6.50
CA VAL A 156 -12.11 -13.45 -6.66
C VAL A 156 -12.79 -13.78 -5.33
N TYR A 157 -14.11 -13.56 -5.25
CA TYR A 157 -14.89 -13.69 -4.01
C TYR A 157 -14.83 -15.12 -3.43
N GLU A 158 -14.74 -16.11 -4.31
CA GLU A 158 -14.67 -17.54 -3.97
C GLU A 158 -13.34 -17.90 -3.29
N GLN A 159 -12.27 -17.15 -3.53
CA GLN A 159 -10.96 -17.35 -2.89
C GLN A 159 -10.88 -16.77 -1.47
N MET A 160 -11.85 -15.95 -1.06
CA MET A 160 -11.90 -15.38 0.28
C MET A 160 -12.41 -16.41 1.31
N ASN A 161 -11.93 -16.32 2.54
CA ASN A 161 -12.52 -17.06 3.65
C ASN A 161 -13.75 -16.31 4.23
N GLU A 162 -14.45 -16.95 5.17
CA GLU A 162 -15.64 -16.37 5.81
C GLU A 162 -15.35 -15.04 6.52
N MET A 163 -14.29 -14.98 7.32
CA MET A 163 -13.91 -13.78 8.08
C MET A 163 -13.50 -12.60 7.18
N GLU A 164 -12.85 -12.87 6.04
CA GLU A 164 -12.54 -11.86 5.04
C GLU A 164 -13.81 -11.30 4.39
N ARG A 165 -14.76 -12.18 4.08
CA ARG A 165 -16.07 -11.78 3.54
C ARG A 165 -16.88 -10.94 4.53
N GLU A 166 -16.86 -11.30 5.81
CA GLU A 166 -17.54 -10.53 6.86
C GLU A 166 -16.98 -9.11 7.03
N LYS A 167 -15.66 -8.93 6.86
CA LYS A 167 -15.01 -7.61 6.94
C LYS A 167 -15.27 -6.75 5.71
N SER A 168 -15.64 -7.38 4.58
CA SER A 168 -15.95 -6.71 3.32
C SER A 168 -17.27 -7.19 2.73
N PRO A 169 -18.42 -7.00 3.43
CA PRO A 169 -19.67 -7.65 3.09
C PRO A 169 -20.28 -7.16 1.77
N PHE A 170 -19.93 -5.94 1.35
CA PHE A 170 -20.35 -5.35 0.07
C PHE A 170 -19.30 -5.50 -1.03
N LEU A 171 -18.26 -6.31 -0.81
CA LEU A 171 -17.19 -6.44 -1.78
C LEU A 171 -17.72 -7.05 -3.07
N LYS A 172 -18.61 -8.04 -3.02
CA LYS A 172 -19.15 -8.68 -4.21
C LYS A 172 -19.83 -7.68 -5.17
N GLU A 173 -20.57 -6.73 -4.62
CA GLU A 173 -21.24 -5.67 -5.38
C GLU A 173 -20.25 -4.58 -5.79
N ARG A 174 -19.38 -4.14 -4.87
CA ARG A 174 -18.45 -3.03 -5.11
C ARG A 174 -17.20 -3.43 -5.89
N ASN A 175 -16.93 -4.72 -6.06
CA ASN A 175 -15.74 -5.23 -6.75
C ASN A 175 -15.75 -4.74 -8.19
N LYS A 176 -16.92 -4.75 -8.87
CA LYS A 176 -17.04 -4.26 -10.25
C LYS A 176 -16.75 -2.77 -10.38
N ASP A 177 -17.17 -1.97 -9.40
CA ASP A 177 -16.94 -0.52 -9.41
C ASP A 177 -15.50 -0.18 -9.02
N ARG A 178 -14.92 -0.93 -8.07
CA ARG A 178 -13.58 -0.68 -7.53
C ARG A 178 -12.47 -1.29 -8.40
N TYR A 179 -12.73 -2.46 -8.98
CA TYR A 179 -11.82 -3.25 -9.80
C TYR A 179 -12.52 -3.68 -11.10
N PRO A 180 -12.75 -2.72 -12.02
CA PRO A 180 -13.31 -3.04 -13.33
C PRO A 180 -12.32 -3.89 -14.15
N PRO A 181 -12.77 -4.51 -15.26
CA PRO A 181 -11.86 -5.10 -16.24
C PRO A 181 -10.89 -4.06 -16.79
N ILE A 182 -9.58 -4.28 -16.60
CA ILE A 182 -8.52 -3.28 -16.90
C ILE A 182 -7.37 -3.83 -17.73
N TYR A 183 -7.46 -5.08 -18.22
CA TYR A 183 -6.37 -5.73 -18.96
C TYR A 183 -5.82 -4.86 -20.11
N GLU A 184 -6.70 -4.28 -20.92
CA GLU A 184 -6.29 -3.40 -22.02
C GLU A 184 -5.65 -2.08 -21.56
N GLU A 185 -6.01 -1.55 -20.39
CA GLU A 185 -5.34 -0.38 -19.78
C GLU A 185 -3.91 -0.74 -19.36
N VAL A 186 -3.73 -1.93 -18.77
CA VAL A 186 -2.42 -2.41 -18.34
C VAL A 186 -1.51 -2.69 -19.53
N CYS A 187 -2.01 -3.37 -20.56
CA CYS A 187 -1.26 -3.60 -21.80
C CYS A 187 -0.81 -2.27 -22.45
N ARG A 188 -1.67 -1.24 -22.45
CA ARG A 188 -1.29 0.09 -22.94
C ARG A 188 -0.21 0.74 -22.07
N THR A 189 -0.35 0.65 -20.75
CA THR A 189 0.61 1.21 -19.78
C THR A 189 2.02 0.65 -20.01
N PHE A 190 2.13 -0.65 -20.33
CA PHE A 190 3.42 -1.31 -20.53
C PHE A 190 3.80 -1.54 -22.00
N SER A 191 3.07 -0.99 -22.97
CA SER A 191 3.30 -1.22 -24.40
C SER A 191 4.68 -0.82 -24.92
N GLY A 192 5.37 0.09 -24.22
CA GLY A 192 6.74 0.51 -24.53
C GLY A 192 7.84 -0.33 -23.89
N TYR A 193 7.50 -1.38 -23.13
CA TYR A 193 8.48 -2.19 -22.40
C TYR A 193 8.46 -3.64 -22.89
N GLU A 194 9.56 -4.07 -23.53
CA GLU A 194 9.70 -5.42 -24.09
C GLU A 194 9.95 -6.50 -23.01
N ASN A 195 10.38 -6.09 -21.82
CA ASN A 195 10.76 -6.96 -20.71
C ASN A 195 9.59 -7.28 -19.74
N ILE A 196 8.37 -6.81 -20.02
CA ILE A 196 7.21 -7.01 -19.16
C ILE A 196 6.33 -8.15 -19.67
N ASN A 197 6.13 -9.16 -18.83
CA ASN A 197 5.22 -10.28 -19.10
C ASN A 197 3.94 -10.08 -18.28
N ILE A 198 2.85 -9.74 -18.95
CA ILE A 198 1.52 -9.57 -18.33
C ILE A 198 0.80 -10.92 -18.37
N ILE A 199 0.47 -11.48 -17.21
CA ILE A 199 -0.09 -12.82 -17.07
C ILE A 199 -1.53 -12.70 -16.52
N PRO A 200 -2.56 -12.67 -17.40
CA PRO A 200 -3.94 -12.56 -16.97
C PRO A 200 -4.48 -13.88 -16.42
N GLY A 201 -5.06 -13.81 -15.23
CA GLY A 201 -5.83 -14.88 -14.60
C GLY A 201 -5.62 -14.97 -13.10
N MET A 202 -6.30 -15.92 -12.48
CA MET A 202 -6.28 -16.08 -11.03
C MET A 202 -4.95 -16.68 -10.56
N VAL A 203 -4.46 -16.19 -9.43
CA VAL A 203 -3.40 -16.83 -8.66
C VAL A 203 -4.08 -17.81 -7.70
N PRO A 204 -3.63 -19.07 -7.57
CA PRO A 204 -2.38 -19.63 -8.10
C PRO A 204 -2.42 -20.20 -9.53
N GLU A 205 -3.57 -20.26 -10.18
CA GLU A 205 -3.78 -21.00 -11.42
C GLU A 205 -2.85 -20.56 -12.57
N THR A 206 -2.43 -19.31 -12.59
CA THR A 206 -1.52 -18.77 -13.60
C THR A 206 -0.04 -18.83 -13.23
N LEU A 207 0.31 -19.17 -12.00
CA LEU A 207 1.70 -19.12 -11.53
C LEU A 207 2.62 -20.05 -12.33
N GLU A 208 2.12 -21.19 -12.81
CA GLU A 208 2.87 -22.13 -13.65
C GLU A 208 3.30 -21.55 -15.01
N GLN A 209 2.76 -20.39 -15.42
CA GLN A 209 3.21 -19.67 -16.60
C GLN A 209 4.54 -18.94 -16.38
N PHE A 210 5.00 -18.82 -15.13
CA PHE A 210 6.34 -18.34 -14.81
C PHE A 210 7.39 -19.28 -15.43
N SER A 211 8.08 -18.79 -16.46
CA SER A 211 9.18 -19.51 -17.12
C SER A 211 10.56 -18.94 -16.77
N GLY A 212 10.63 -18.08 -15.76
CA GLY A 212 11.86 -17.60 -15.17
C GLY A 212 12.59 -18.66 -14.33
N GLN A 213 13.83 -18.36 -13.94
CA GLN A 213 14.66 -19.27 -13.15
C GLN A 213 14.99 -18.77 -11.75
N LYS A 214 15.11 -17.45 -11.59
CA LYS A 214 15.51 -16.78 -10.34
C LYS A 214 14.65 -15.56 -10.14
N VAL A 215 14.19 -15.33 -8.92
CA VAL A 215 13.47 -14.12 -8.52
C VAL A 215 14.34 -13.36 -7.53
N ALA A 216 14.62 -12.09 -7.84
CA ALA A 216 15.35 -11.19 -6.96
C ALA A 216 14.40 -10.36 -6.10
N PHE A 217 13.21 -10.05 -6.64
CA PHE A 217 12.22 -9.19 -6.01
C PHE A 217 10.80 -9.73 -6.26
N LEU A 218 10.02 -9.83 -5.19
CA LEU A 218 8.62 -10.26 -5.22
C LEU A 218 7.74 -9.25 -4.48
N HIS A 219 6.75 -8.70 -5.17
CA HIS A 219 5.70 -7.86 -4.59
C HIS A 219 4.37 -8.63 -4.55
N ILE A 220 3.70 -8.63 -3.40
CA ILE A 220 2.41 -9.32 -3.19
C ILE A 220 1.38 -8.31 -2.65
N ASP A 221 0.33 -8.05 -3.44
CA ASP A 221 -0.77 -7.10 -3.17
C ASP A 221 -2.11 -7.60 -3.76
N MET A 222 -2.61 -8.74 -3.26
CA MET A 222 -3.86 -9.33 -3.77
C MET A 222 -5.04 -9.16 -2.83
N ASN A 223 -4.84 -8.58 -1.64
CA ASN A 223 -5.89 -8.26 -0.68
C ASN A 223 -6.72 -9.48 -0.20
N VAL A 224 -6.26 -10.71 -0.46
CA VAL A 224 -6.93 -11.97 -0.09
C VAL A 224 -5.87 -12.99 0.34
N ALA A 225 -6.07 -13.63 1.49
CA ALA A 225 -5.09 -14.49 2.14
C ALA A 225 -4.67 -15.70 1.28
N TYR A 226 -5.64 -16.37 0.66
CA TYR A 226 -5.39 -17.58 -0.13
C TYR A 226 -4.39 -17.37 -1.29
N PRO A 227 -4.64 -16.46 -2.26
CA PRO A 227 -3.73 -16.26 -3.37
C PRO A 227 -2.37 -15.70 -2.92
N GLU A 228 -2.31 -14.85 -1.89
CA GLU A 228 -1.03 -14.31 -1.39
C GLU A 228 -0.12 -15.38 -0.80
N VAL A 229 -0.68 -16.26 0.03
CA VAL A 229 0.08 -17.40 0.57
C VAL A 229 0.55 -18.31 -0.57
N LYS A 230 -0.32 -18.58 -1.55
CA LYS A 230 0.03 -19.44 -2.68
C LYS A 230 1.12 -18.84 -3.57
N ALA A 231 1.09 -17.53 -3.80
CA ALA A 231 2.16 -16.84 -4.52
C ALA A 231 3.50 -16.95 -3.78
N LEU A 232 3.52 -16.70 -2.46
CA LEU A 232 4.75 -16.83 -1.68
C LEU A 232 5.28 -18.27 -1.70
N GLU A 233 4.42 -19.27 -1.47
CA GLU A 233 4.82 -20.69 -1.52
C GLU A 233 5.43 -21.07 -2.87
N PHE A 234 4.81 -20.64 -3.97
CA PHE A 234 5.26 -20.94 -5.32
C PHE A 234 6.59 -20.27 -5.64
N PHE A 235 6.74 -18.98 -5.34
CA PHE A 235 7.96 -18.23 -5.66
C PHE A 235 9.09 -18.45 -4.67
N TRP A 236 8.81 -18.98 -3.47
CA TRP A 236 9.83 -19.26 -2.46
C TRP A 236 11.03 -20.04 -3.00
N PRO A 237 10.89 -21.19 -3.71
CA PRO A 237 12.03 -21.90 -4.27
C PRO A 237 12.82 -21.10 -5.32
N TYR A 238 12.18 -20.17 -6.04
CA TYR A 238 12.82 -19.34 -7.07
C TYR A 238 13.54 -18.11 -6.51
N LEU A 239 13.17 -17.65 -5.31
CA LEU A 239 13.83 -16.53 -4.65
C LEU A 239 15.31 -16.86 -4.39
N VAL A 240 16.19 -15.96 -4.81
CA VAL A 240 17.64 -16.08 -4.55
C VAL A 240 17.97 -15.75 -3.08
N PRO A 241 19.10 -16.21 -2.54
CA PRO A 241 19.61 -15.69 -1.26
C PRO A 241 19.79 -14.17 -1.32
N GLY A 242 19.29 -13.48 -0.29
CA GLY A 242 19.15 -12.03 -0.23
C GLY A 242 17.89 -11.48 -0.94
N GLY A 243 17.13 -12.34 -1.63
CA GLY A 243 15.94 -11.96 -2.38
C GLY A 243 14.91 -11.30 -1.49
N VAL A 244 14.25 -10.27 -2.02
CA VAL A 244 13.39 -9.39 -1.23
C VAL A 244 11.92 -9.63 -1.58
N VAL A 245 11.09 -9.81 -0.55
CA VAL A 245 9.63 -9.86 -0.68
C VAL A 245 9.01 -8.68 0.03
N VAL A 246 8.15 -7.95 -0.66
CA VAL A 246 7.31 -6.90 -0.08
C VAL A 246 5.85 -7.38 -0.07
N LEU A 247 5.28 -7.47 1.12
CA LEU A 247 3.88 -7.77 1.37
C LEU A 247 3.14 -6.46 1.59
N ASP A 248 2.18 -6.13 0.75
CA ASP A 248 1.66 -4.77 0.72
C ASP A 248 0.73 -4.42 1.89
N ASP A 249 -0.12 -5.38 2.27
CA ASP A 249 -1.18 -5.19 3.27
C ASP A 249 -0.95 -5.94 4.61
N TYR A 250 0.22 -6.53 4.82
CA TYR A 250 0.49 -7.45 5.95
C TYR A 250 0.04 -6.93 7.33
N GLY A 251 0.33 -5.67 7.63
CA GLY A 251 0.02 -5.00 8.90
C GLY A 251 -1.25 -4.16 8.87
N PHE A 252 -2.05 -4.24 7.81
CA PHE A 252 -3.24 -3.40 7.68
C PHE A 252 -4.39 -3.93 8.56
N PRO A 253 -5.10 -3.06 9.30
CA PRO A 253 -6.14 -3.50 10.25
C PRO A 253 -7.31 -4.30 9.65
N LEU A 254 -7.62 -4.11 8.36
CA LEU A 254 -8.70 -4.84 7.68
C LEU A 254 -8.24 -6.20 7.13
N HIS A 255 -6.93 -6.45 7.09
CA HIS A 255 -6.29 -7.59 6.43
C HIS A 255 -5.68 -8.57 7.45
N THR A 256 -6.29 -8.71 8.63
CA THR A 256 -5.75 -9.58 9.70
C THR A 256 -5.72 -11.07 9.32
N GLU A 257 -6.63 -11.53 8.45
CA GLU A 257 -6.61 -12.92 7.99
C GLU A 257 -5.41 -13.18 7.07
N GLN A 258 -5.09 -12.23 6.18
CA GLN A 258 -3.85 -12.28 5.39
C GLN A 258 -2.63 -12.30 6.30
N LYS A 259 -2.60 -11.46 7.34
CA LYS A 259 -1.51 -11.48 8.33
C LYS A 259 -1.33 -12.87 8.95
N HIS A 260 -2.39 -13.45 9.50
CA HIS A 260 -2.31 -14.76 10.15
C HIS A 260 -1.90 -15.87 9.18
N ALA A 261 -2.45 -15.88 7.97
CA ALA A 261 -2.12 -16.85 6.95
C ALA A 261 -0.66 -16.73 6.51
N MET A 262 -0.15 -15.50 6.39
CA MET A 262 1.23 -15.24 6.04
C MET A 262 2.20 -15.60 7.18
N ASP A 263 1.86 -15.30 8.43
CA ASP A 263 2.63 -15.73 9.62
C ASP A 263 2.78 -17.26 9.65
N ALA A 264 1.69 -17.99 9.39
CA ALA A 264 1.71 -19.46 9.31
C ALA A 264 2.53 -19.98 8.11
N CYS A 265 2.52 -19.25 6.99
CA CYS A 265 3.33 -19.57 5.82
C CYS A 265 4.82 -19.44 6.12
N VAL A 266 5.27 -18.27 6.57
CA VAL A 266 6.70 -18.00 6.82
C VAL A 266 7.28 -18.87 7.93
N SER A 267 6.47 -19.24 8.93
CA SER A 267 6.84 -20.21 9.96
C SER A 267 7.21 -21.57 9.37
N ARG A 268 6.45 -22.07 8.39
CA ARG A 268 6.78 -23.30 7.66
C ARG A 268 7.99 -23.15 6.74
N LEU A 269 8.20 -21.96 6.18
CA LEU A 269 9.34 -21.65 5.32
C LEU A 269 10.64 -21.37 6.11
N GLY A 270 10.56 -21.29 7.44
CA GLY A 270 11.71 -21.02 8.31
C GLY A 270 12.24 -19.58 8.20
N THR A 271 11.36 -18.61 7.98
CA THR A 271 11.70 -17.18 7.86
C THR A 271 10.74 -16.32 8.68
N ASP A 272 11.04 -15.02 8.77
CA ASP A 272 10.28 -14.03 9.53
C ASP A 272 9.87 -12.83 8.66
N ILE A 273 8.84 -12.11 9.10
CA ILE A 273 8.34 -10.89 8.44
C ILE A 273 8.67 -9.68 9.31
N ILE A 274 9.30 -8.68 8.72
CA ILE A 274 9.59 -7.40 9.36
C ILE A 274 8.43 -6.43 9.06
N LEU A 275 7.55 -6.24 10.04
CA LEU A 275 6.46 -5.26 9.95
C LEU A 275 7.00 -3.83 9.84
N GLN A 276 6.55 -3.12 8.80
CA GLN A 276 6.87 -1.70 8.58
C GLN A 276 5.79 -0.78 9.17
N PRO A 277 6.14 0.46 9.58
CA PRO A 277 5.16 1.45 10.05
C PRO A 277 4.08 1.85 9.03
N THR A 278 4.31 1.57 7.75
CA THR A 278 3.34 1.78 6.66
C THR A 278 2.29 0.66 6.57
N GLY A 279 2.43 -0.39 7.37
CA GLY A 279 1.61 -1.60 7.29
C GLY A 279 2.14 -2.64 6.29
N GLN A 280 3.19 -2.34 5.52
CA GLN A 280 3.82 -3.35 4.67
C GLN A 280 4.62 -4.37 5.51
N GLY A 281 4.75 -5.58 5.02
CA GLY A 281 5.67 -6.60 5.52
C GLY A 281 6.89 -6.73 4.60
N LEU A 282 8.06 -6.98 5.18
CA LEU A 282 9.29 -7.23 4.44
C LEU A 282 9.84 -8.61 4.82
N ILE A 283 10.16 -9.42 3.83
CA ILE A 283 10.91 -10.67 4.00
C ILE A 283 12.21 -10.56 3.21
N ILE A 284 13.30 -11.06 3.79
CA ILE A 284 14.58 -11.25 3.10
C ILE A 284 14.92 -12.73 3.24
N LYS A 285 15.03 -13.43 2.10
CA LYS A 285 15.42 -14.84 2.05
C LYS A 285 16.92 -15.00 2.22
#